data_AF-A0A6J1KIA6-F1
#
_entry.id   AF-A0A6J1KIA6-F1
#
_cell.length_a   1.000
_cell.length_b   1.000
_cell.length_c   1.000
_cell.angle_alpha   90.00
_cell.angle_beta   90.00
_cell.angle_gamma   90.00
#
_symmetry.space_group_name_H-M   'P 1'
#
loop_
_entity.id
_entity.type
_entity.pdbx_description
1 polymer ?
#
loop_
_entity_poly.entity_id
_entity_poly.type
_entity_poly.pdbx_seq_one_letter_code
_entity_poly.pdbx_strand_id
1 'polypeptide(L)'
;MSFPNQGGSGKYHLNSRWLQVFRSDRVHRDLVTCGCAAGVAATFRAPVGGVLFALEEVTSWWKSQLLWRVFFTSAVVAVVVRPAMGWCKSGKCGHFGSGGFIIWDISDGQEDYYFGELLPMAVIGVIGGLLGALFNQLTLYMTYWRRNHLHKNGNGVKIIEVGLISVLTSIISFGLPLLRQCTPCPKPDPELGNECPRPPGMYGNYVNFYCSKDNEYNDLATIFFNTQDDAVRNLFSAKTMHEFSAQSYSRSLRRYVLYLSSRDVWYCGSCRSVCSWYNDWFYIWTFGWQVCG
;
A
#
# COMPACT_ATOMS: atom_id res chain seq x y z
N MET A 1 -4.92 -15.75 19.48
CA MET A 1 -5.61 -16.30 18.31
C MET A 1 -4.99 -17.65 18.00
N SER A 2 -5.75 -18.74 18.13
CA SER A 2 -5.31 -20.08 17.75
C SER A 2 -5.53 -20.23 16.25
N PHE A 3 -4.45 -20.28 15.47
CA PHE A 3 -4.54 -20.46 14.02
C PHE A 3 -4.98 -21.89 13.67
N PRO A 4 -5.63 -22.12 12.50
CA PRO A 4 -6.03 -23.45 12.03
C PRO A 4 -4.88 -24.48 12.00
N ASN A 5 -3.64 -23.99 11.95
CA ASN A 5 -2.41 -24.77 11.91
C ASN A 5 -2.04 -25.49 13.23
N GLN A 6 -2.74 -25.23 14.34
CA GLN A 6 -2.37 -25.74 15.66
C GLN A 6 -3.10 -27.03 16.09
N GLY A 7 -3.67 -27.83 15.18
CA GLY A 7 -4.36 -29.05 15.60
C GLY A 7 -5.84 -28.85 15.96
N GLY A 8 -6.31 -27.61 15.97
CA GLY A 8 -7.60 -27.27 16.56
C GLY A 8 -7.75 -25.81 16.95
N SER A 9 -8.98 -25.38 17.22
CA SER A 9 -9.24 -24.09 17.87
C SER A 9 -9.28 -24.29 19.37
N GLY A 10 -8.30 -23.74 20.10
CA GLY A 10 -8.31 -23.71 21.56
C GLY A 10 -9.53 -22.98 22.15
N LYS A 11 -10.20 -22.15 21.34
CA LYS A 11 -11.44 -21.45 21.70
C LYS A 11 -12.69 -22.35 21.57
N TYR A 12 -12.63 -23.39 20.75
CA TYR A 12 -13.77 -24.28 20.47
C TYR A 12 -13.54 -25.74 20.88
N HIS A 13 -12.42 -26.06 21.57
CA HIS A 13 -12.04 -27.41 22.00
C HIS A 13 -12.11 -28.50 20.91
N LEU A 14 -12.00 -28.12 19.63
CA LEU A 14 -11.98 -29.06 18.52
C LEU A 14 -10.55 -29.57 18.34
N ASN A 15 -10.27 -30.83 18.71
CA ASN A 15 -8.96 -31.45 18.53
C ASN A 15 -9.04 -32.48 17.38
N SER A 16 -8.49 -32.14 16.21
CA SER A 16 -8.44 -33.06 15.07
C SER A 16 -7.09 -33.79 15.06
N ARG A 17 -7.15 -35.13 15.07
CA ARG A 17 -5.97 -36.01 15.08
C ARG A 17 -5.07 -35.80 13.85
N TRP A 18 -5.65 -35.40 12.72
CA TRP A 18 -4.94 -35.08 11.47
C TRP A 18 -4.07 -33.83 11.57
N LEU A 19 -4.55 -32.82 12.30
CA LEU A 19 -3.85 -31.53 12.39
C LEU A 19 -2.72 -31.55 13.45
N GLN A 20 -2.59 -32.63 14.22
CA GLN A 20 -1.51 -32.79 15.22
C GLN A 20 -0.13 -32.92 14.58
N VAL A 21 -0.04 -33.39 13.33
CA VAL A 21 1.21 -33.46 12.56
C VAL A 21 1.82 -32.07 12.31
N PHE A 22 1.00 -31.02 12.23
CA PHE A 22 1.44 -29.64 11.99
C PHE A 22 1.90 -28.91 13.26
N ARG A 23 1.84 -29.56 14.43
CA ARG A 23 2.20 -28.97 15.72
C ARG A 23 3.72 -28.85 15.94
N SER A 24 4.55 -29.34 15.02
CA SER A 24 6.01 -29.15 15.09
C SER A 24 6.38 -27.70 14.76
N ASP A 25 7.24 -27.08 15.59
CA ASP A 25 7.70 -25.70 15.39
C ASP A 25 8.33 -25.48 14.01
N ARG A 26 8.99 -26.50 13.45
CA ARG A 26 9.59 -26.45 12.11
C ARG A 26 8.52 -26.29 11.03
N VAL A 27 7.50 -27.14 11.07
CA VAL A 27 6.39 -27.12 10.12
C VAL A 27 5.55 -25.86 10.28
N HIS A 28 5.40 -25.38 11.53
CA HIS A 28 4.73 -24.13 11.81
C HIS A 28 5.45 -22.94 11.16
N ARG A 29 6.79 -22.84 11.29
CA ARG A 29 7.59 -21.80 10.63
C ARG A 29 7.50 -21.88 9.10
N ASP A 30 7.59 -23.08 8.53
CA ASP A 30 7.46 -23.27 7.08
C ASP A 30 6.10 -22.80 6.57
N LEU A 31 5.02 -23.09 7.30
CA LEU A 31 3.67 -22.66 6.94
C LEU A 31 3.45 -21.16 7.10
N VAL A 32 4.02 -20.54 8.15
CA VAL A 32 4.02 -19.07 8.29
C VAL A 32 4.78 -18.42 7.14
N THR A 33 5.91 -18.99 6.73
CA THR A 33 6.72 -18.52 5.59
C THR A 33 5.92 -18.58 4.29
N CYS A 34 5.33 -19.73 3.97
CA CYS A 34 4.48 -19.90 2.80
C CYS A 34 3.28 -18.93 2.82
N GLY A 35 2.65 -18.73 3.98
CA GLY A 35 1.53 -17.81 4.14
C GLY A 35 1.91 -16.35 3.94
N CYS A 36 3.08 -15.95 4.46
CA CYS A 36 3.62 -14.60 4.28
C CYS A 36 3.91 -14.33 2.79
N ALA A 37 4.66 -15.21 2.13
CA ALA A 37 4.98 -15.12 0.71
C ALA A 37 3.71 -15.09 -0.16
N ALA A 38 2.74 -15.96 0.14
CA ALA A 38 1.45 -16.00 -0.54
C ALA A 38 0.68 -14.67 -0.42
N GLY A 39 0.67 -14.05 0.76
CA GLY A 39 0.04 -12.75 0.97
C GLY A 39 0.68 -11.65 0.14
N VAL A 40 2.02 -11.57 0.15
CA VAL A 40 2.77 -10.60 -0.67
C VAL A 40 2.53 -10.84 -2.16
N ALA A 41 2.57 -12.10 -2.60
CA ALA A 41 2.30 -12.47 -3.98
C ALA A 41 0.85 -12.15 -4.42
N ALA A 42 -0.13 -12.28 -3.52
CA ALA A 42 -1.52 -11.91 -3.78
C ALA A 42 -1.68 -10.40 -4.01
N THR A 43 -1.04 -9.59 -3.17
CA THR A 43 -1.13 -8.12 -3.20
C THR A 43 -0.39 -7.52 -4.40
N PHE A 44 0.84 -7.98 -4.69
CA PHE A 44 1.66 -7.37 -5.74
C PHE A 44 1.64 -8.14 -7.07
N ARG A 45 0.94 -9.29 -7.13
CA ARG A 45 0.91 -10.20 -8.29
C ARG A 45 2.31 -10.65 -8.75
N ALA A 46 3.28 -10.62 -7.85
CA ALA A 46 4.67 -10.97 -8.09
C ALA A 46 5.06 -12.20 -7.24
N PRO A 47 4.90 -13.43 -7.77
CA PRO A 47 5.17 -14.64 -6.98
C PRO A 47 6.64 -14.77 -6.59
N VAL A 48 7.56 -14.35 -7.46
CA VAL A 48 9.01 -14.34 -7.17
C VAL A 48 9.34 -13.30 -6.10
N GLY A 49 8.74 -12.10 -6.18
CA GLY A 49 8.92 -11.05 -5.18
C GLY A 49 8.44 -11.48 -3.79
N GLY A 50 7.30 -12.17 -3.69
CA GLY A 50 6.81 -12.73 -2.42
C GLY A 50 7.73 -13.79 -1.83
N VAL A 51 8.36 -14.62 -2.66
CA VAL A 51 9.34 -15.62 -2.21
C VAL A 51 10.62 -14.94 -1.70
N LEU A 52 11.15 -13.96 -2.43
CA LEU A 52 12.34 -13.21 -2.02
C LEU A 52 12.11 -12.48 -0.70
N PHE A 53 10.94 -11.83 -0.54
CA PHE A 53 10.55 -11.19 0.71
C PHE A 53 10.51 -12.19 1.88
N ALA A 54 9.93 -13.37 1.67
CA ALA A 54 9.88 -14.38 2.72
C ALA A 54 11.26 -14.96 3.06
N LEU A 55 12.17 -15.04 2.08
CA LEU A 55 13.55 -15.46 2.28
C LEU A 55 14.35 -14.43 3.08
N GLU A 56 14.11 -13.14 2.84
CA GLU A 56 14.78 -12.04 3.52
C GLU A 56 14.30 -11.89 4.96
N GLU A 57 12.98 -11.87 5.19
CA GLU A 57 12.40 -11.47 6.48
C GLU A 57 11.94 -12.60 7.39
N VAL A 58 11.49 -13.73 6.82
CA VAL A 58 10.79 -14.76 7.60
C VAL A 58 11.71 -15.93 7.94
N THR A 59 12.76 -16.16 7.15
CA THR A 59 13.65 -17.32 7.31
C THR A 59 15.12 -16.95 7.32
N SER A 60 15.81 -17.22 8.44
CA SER A 60 17.27 -17.07 8.53
C SER A 60 18.06 -18.22 7.91
N TRP A 61 17.43 -19.37 7.66
CA TRP A 61 18.07 -20.57 7.10
C TRP A 61 17.15 -21.23 6.07
N TRP A 62 17.66 -21.45 4.85
CA TRP A 62 16.88 -22.02 3.75
C TRP A 62 17.28 -23.45 3.40
N LYS A 63 16.27 -24.27 3.12
CA LYS A 63 16.40 -25.59 2.48
C LYS A 63 15.81 -25.51 1.07
N SER A 64 16.45 -26.16 0.10
CA SER A 64 15.96 -26.21 -1.29
C SER A 64 14.50 -26.67 -1.40
N GLN A 65 14.09 -27.64 -0.56
CA GLN A 65 12.71 -28.13 -0.51
C GLN A 65 11.69 -27.09 -0.03
N LEU A 66 12.09 -26.15 0.85
CA LEU A 66 11.21 -25.10 1.34
C LEU A 66 10.98 -24.05 0.26
N LEU A 67 12.03 -23.65 -0.46
CA LEU A 67 11.94 -22.67 -1.54
C LEU A 67 10.92 -23.10 -2.60
N TRP A 68 10.98 -24.36 -3.03
CA TRP A 68 10.02 -24.88 -4.00
C TRP A 68 8.57 -24.84 -3.49
N ARG A 69 8.35 -25.15 -2.21
CA ARG A 69 7.03 -25.07 -1.59
C ARG A 69 6.50 -23.64 -1.56
N VAL A 70 7.32 -22.68 -1.13
CA VAL A 70 6.95 -21.25 -1.05
C VAL A 70 6.69 -20.67 -2.44
N PHE A 71 7.49 -21.06 -3.43
CA PHE A 71 7.30 -20.66 -4.83
C PHE A 71 5.98 -21.21 -5.39
N PHE A 72 5.73 -22.50 -5.19
CA PHE A 72 4.49 -23.14 -5.65
C PHE A 72 3.25 -22.51 -5.01
N THR A 73 3.26 -22.27 -3.69
CA THR A 73 2.13 -21.62 -3.01
C THR A 73 1.89 -20.21 -3.53
N SER A 74 2.94 -19.43 -3.75
CA SER A 74 2.85 -18.06 -4.26
C SER A 74 2.34 -18.02 -5.70
N ALA A 75 2.79 -18.96 -6.54
CA ALA A 75 2.33 -19.09 -7.93
C ALA A 75 0.85 -19.49 -8.00
N VAL A 76 0.43 -20.48 -7.20
CA VAL A 76 -0.98 -20.90 -7.12
C VAL A 76 -1.87 -19.73 -6.68
N VAL A 77 -1.45 -18.97 -5.67
CA VAL A 77 -2.21 -17.80 -5.21
C VAL A 77 -2.32 -16.73 -6.31
N ALA A 78 -1.22 -16.44 -7.02
CA ALA A 78 -1.26 -15.51 -8.15
C ALA A 78 -2.23 -15.96 -9.26
N VAL A 79 -2.29 -17.26 -9.56
CA VAL A 79 -3.21 -17.83 -10.56
C VAL A 79 -4.66 -17.81 -10.07
N VAL A 80 -4.94 -18.05 -8.79
CA VAL A 80 -6.31 -18.09 -8.22
C VAL A 80 -6.88 -16.68 -8.05
N VAL A 81 -6.05 -15.71 -7.63
CA VAL A 81 -6.49 -14.33 -7.40
C VAL A 81 -6.92 -13.66 -8.71
N ARG A 82 -6.27 -13.94 -9.84
CA ARG A 82 -6.62 -13.36 -11.16
C ARG A 82 -8.09 -13.61 -11.59
N PRO A 83 -8.58 -14.86 -11.70
CA PRO A 83 -9.97 -15.14 -12.06
C PRO A 83 -10.94 -14.75 -10.94
N ALA A 84 -10.56 -14.86 -9.67
CA ALA A 84 -11.39 -14.39 -8.56
C ALA A 84 -11.69 -12.88 -8.67
N MET A 85 -10.70 -12.08 -9.05
CA MET A 85 -10.89 -10.66 -9.34
C MET A 85 -11.71 -10.42 -10.61
N GLY A 86 -11.49 -11.22 -11.67
CA GLY A 86 -12.31 -11.16 -12.88
C GLY A 86 -13.79 -11.40 -12.60
N TRP A 87 -14.08 -12.36 -11.72
CA TRP A 87 -15.43 -12.61 -11.22
C TRP A 87 -15.96 -11.40 -10.43
N CYS A 88 -15.14 -10.81 -9.57
CA CYS A 88 -15.55 -9.66 -8.77
C CYS A 88 -15.75 -8.37 -9.55
N LYS A 89 -15.10 -8.23 -10.73
CA LYS A 89 -15.38 -7.13 -11.67
C LYS A 89 -16.77 -7.19 -12.29
N SER A 90 -17.47 -8.33 -12.24
CA SER A 90 -18.85 -8.47 -12.75
C SER A 90 -19.92 -7.81 -11.85
N GLY A 91 -19.53 -6.92 -10.93
CA GLY A 91 -20.42 -6.18 -10.03
C GLY A 91 -20.95 -6.97 -8.82
N LYS A 92 -20.61 -8.25 -8.67
CA LYS A 92 -21.17 -9.13 -7.62
C LYS A 92 -20.42 -9.07 -6.27
N CYS A 93 -19.21 -8.50 -6.22
CA CYS A 93 -18.38 -8.45 -5.01
C CYS A 93 -18.26 -7.04 -4.39
N GLY A 94 -19.10 -6.09 -4.79
CA GLY A 94 -19.00 -4.69 -4.32
C GLY A 94 -17.67 -4.04 -4.73
N HIS A 95 -17.12 -3.19 -3.86
CA HIS A 95 -15.89 -2.43 -4.11
C HIS A 95 -14.60 -3.29 -4.21
N PHE A 96 -14.63 -4.59 -3.91
CA PHE A 96 -13.45 -5.47 -3.95
C PHE A 96 -12.89 -5.72 -5.37
N GLY A 97 -13.66 -5.40 -6.42
CA GLY A 97 -13.18 -5.43 -7.81
C GLY A 97 -12.70 -4.07 -8.34
N SER A 98 -12.85 -3.01 -7.54
CA SER A 98 -12.61 -1.61 -7.92
C SER A 98 -11.37 -1.09 -7.18
N GLY A 99 -10.29 -0.86 -7.92
CA GLY A 99 -8.92 -0.78 -7.37
C GLY A 99 -8.16 -2.05 -7.78
N GLY A 100 -7.70 -2.09 -9.03
CA GLY A 100 -6.82 -3.18 -9.44
C GLY A 100 -5.52 -3.11 -8.64
N PHE A 101 -5.02 -4.21 -8.10
CA PHE A 101 -3.67 -4.27 -7.51
C PHE A 101 -2.66 -3.58 -8.41
N ILE A 102 -1.69 -2.89 -7.81
CA ILE A 102 -0.65 -2.12 -8.50
C ILE A 102 -0.01 -3.01 -9.59
N ILE A 103 -0.36 -2.74 -10.84
CA ILE A 103 0.24 -3.36 -12.03
C ILE A 103 0.91 -2.20 -12.71
N TRP A 104 2.23 -2.19 -12.61
CA TRP A 104 3.10 -1.28 -13.34
C TRP A 104 3.22 -1.83 -14.75
N ASP A 105 2.42 -1.31 -15.67
CA ASP A 105 2.63 -1.58 -17.09
C ASP A 105 3.68 -0.60 -17.59
N ILE A 106 4.94 -1.06 -17.64
CA ILE A 106 6.11 -0.25 -18.03
C ILE A 106 6.28 -0.25 -19.57
N SER A 107 5.37 -0.91 -20.31
CA SER A 107 5.61 -1.26 -21.70
C SER A 107 5.60 -0.10 -22.71
N ASP A 108 5.27 1.14 -22.30
CA ASP A 108 5.09 2.28 -23.22
C ASP A 108 5.97 3.51 -22.88
N GLY A 109 6.89 3.44 -21.90
CA GLY A 109 7.59 4.61 -21.38
C GLY A 109 9.11 4.44 -21.28
N GLN A 110 9.84 4.88 -22.31
CA GLN A 110 11.30 5.01 -22.40
C GLN A 110 12.08 3.68 -22.27
N GLU A 111 12.42 3.05 -23.40
CA GLU A 111 13.20 1.80 -23.41
C GLU A 111 14.70 1.99 -23.12
N ASP A 112 15.22 3.23 -23.19
CA ASP A 112 16.65 3.52 -23.07
C ASP A 112 16.98 4.37 -21.83
N TYR A 113 17.54 3.74 -20.80
CA TYR A 113 18.15 4.43 -19.66
C TYR A 113 19.64 4.69 -19.94
N TYR A 114 20.07 5.94 -19.82
CA TYR A 114 21.48 6.31 -19.95
C TYR A 114 22.22 6.21 -18.61
N PHE A 115 23.52 5.88 -18.61
CA PHE A 115 24.35 5.82 -17.39
C PHE A 115 24.33 7.13 -16.57
N GLY A 116 24.14 8.28 -17.23
CA GLY A 116 23.99 9.58 -16.58
C GLY A 116 22.72 9.72 -15.72
N GLU A 117 21.69 8.92 -15.96
CA GLU A 117 20.44 8.90 -15.18
C GLU A 117 20.53 8.03 -13.91
N LEU A 118 21.60 7.23 -13.77
CA LEU A 118 21.84 6.45 -12.57
C LEU A 118 22.12 7.34 -11.35
N LEU A 119 22.79 8.47 -11.55
CA LEU A 119 23.14 9.41 -10.49
C LEU A 119 21.90 10.04 -9.83
N PRO A 120 20.92 10.63 -10.54
CA PRO A 120 19.70 11.15 -9.91
C PRO A 120 18.89 10.04 -9.24
N MET A 121 18.86 8.82 -9.78
CA MET A 121 18.17 7.68 -9.15
C MET A 121 18.82 7.28 -7.82
N ALA A 122 20.15 7.28 -7.75
CA ALA A 122 20.88 7.06 -6.50
C ALA A 122 20.58 8.17 -5.47
N VAL A 123 20.54 9.43 -5.90
CA VAL A 123 20.21 10.57 -5.02
C VAL A 123 18.79 10.46 -4.47
N ILE A 124 17.80 10.12 -5.30
CA ILE A 124 16.42 9.88 -4.87
C ILE A 124 16.36 8.71 -3.89
N GLY A 125 17.13 7.64 -4.13
CA GLY A 125 17.25 6.50 -3.21
C GLY A 125 17.79 6.90 -1.84
N VAL A 126 18.85 7.71 -1.78
CA VAL A 126 19.41 8.22 -0.51
C VAL A 126 18.41 9.10 0.23
N ILE A 127 17.75 10.03 -0.47
CA ILE A 127 16.73 10.90 0.12
C ILE A 127 15.56 10.07 0.65
N GLY A 128 15.08 9.09 -0.14
CA GLY A 128 14.02 8.16 0.26
C GLY A 128 14.38 7.37 1.51
N GLY A 129 15.59 6.80 1.55
CA GLY A 129 16.11 6.07 2.71
C GLY A 129 16.18 6.92 3.97
N LEU A 130 16.73 8.14 3.88
CA LEU A 130 16.78 9.08 5.01
C LEU A 130 15.38 9.48 5.49
N LEU A 131 14.46 9.77 4.57
CA LEU A 131 13.09 10.17 4.90
C LEU A 131 12.33 9.07 5.63
N GLY A 132 12.45 7.80 5.20
CA GLY A 132 11.75 6.75 5.91
C GLY A 132 12.48 6.22 7.16
N ALA A 133 13.79 6.37 7.28
CA ALA A 133 14.47 6.22 8.57
C ALA A 133 13.92 7.22 9.60
N LEU A 134 13.73 8.48 9.18
CA LEU A 134 13.08 9.51 9.98
C LEU A 134 11.61 9.16 10.29
N PHE A 135 10.86 8.65 9.32
CA PHE A 135 9.47 8.19 9.51
C PHE A 135 9.37 7.08 10.56
N ASN A 136 10.25 6.08 10.50
CA ASN A 136 10.30 4.98 11.45
C ASN A 136 10.63 5.49 12.86
N GLN A 137 11.65 6.34 12.99
CA GLN A 137 12.01 6.94 14.27
C GLN A 137 10.84 7.74 14.88
N LEU A 138 10.13 8.53 14.06
CA LEU A 138 8.93 9.26 14.50
C LEU A 138 7.80 8.30 14.93
N THR A 139 7.60 7.21 14.19
CA THR A 139 6.59 6.20 14.51
C THR A 139 6.90 5.51 15.85
N LEU A 140 8.17 5.16 16.09
CA LEU A 140 8.63 4.58 17.35
C LEU A 140 8.48 5.57 18.51
N TYR A 141 8.89 6.83 18.31
CA TYR A 141 8.73 7.88 19.30
C TYR A 141 7.26 8.11 19.66
N MET A 142 6.37 8.23 18.68
CA MET A 142 4.92 8.35 18.90
C MET A 142 4.35 7.14 19.62
N THR A 143 4.73 5.92 19.22
CA THR A 143 4.26 4.69 19.87
C THR A 143 4.70 4.62 21.34
N TYR A 144 5.94 5.02 21.63
CA TYR A 144 6.45 5.12 22.99
C TYR A 144 5.70 6.18 23.80
N TRP A 145 5.51 7.38 23.25
CA TRP A 145 4.78 8.46 23.90
C TRP A 145 3.33 8.07 24.21
N ARG A 146 2.61 7.46 23.25
CA ARG A 146 1.24 6.95 23.43
C ARG A 146 1.16 5.89 24.51
N ARG A 147 2.12 4.96 24.53
CA ARG A 147 2.19 3.90 25.56
C ARG A 147 2.39 4.48 26.96
N ASN A 148 3.22 5.52 27.10
CA ASN A 148 3.59 6.05 28.40
C ASN A 148 2.64 7.11 28.94
N HIS A 149 1.99 7.89 28.07
CA HIS A 149 1.11 9.00 28.48
C HIS A 149 -0.37 8.69 28.22
N LEU A 150 -0.76 8.30 27.00
CA LEU A 150 -2.17 8.11 26.64
C LEU A 150 -2.77 6.80 27.16
N HIS A 151 -2.07 5.68 26.99
CA HIS A 151 -2.60 4.35 27.34
C HIS A 151 -2.69 4.10 28.84
N LYS A 152 -2.09 4.95 29.68
CA LYS A 152 -2.29 4.93 31.14
C LYS A 152 -3.72 5.29 31.53
N ASN A 153 -4.40 6.11 30.73
CA ASN A 153 -5.73 6.64 31.03
C ASN A 153 -6.88 5.71 30.58
N GLY A 154 -6.58 4.45 30.23
CA GLY A 154 -7.57 3.42 29.91
C GLY A 154 -7.90 3.28 28.42
N ASN A 155 -8.76 2.32 28.09
CA ASN A 155 -9.07 1.96 26.69
C ASN A 155 -9.99 2.97 25.97
N GLY A 156 -10.79 3.75 26.70
CA GLY A 156 -11.69 4.77 26.10
C GLY A 156 -10.93 5.89 25.38
N VAL A 157 -9.78 6.31 25.92
CA VAL A 157 -8.93 7.35 25.31
C VAL A 157 -8.41 6.91 23.94
N LYS A 158 -8.12 5.61 23.74
CA LYS A 158 -7.68 5.07 22.44
C LYS A 158 -8.76 5.23 21.37
N ILE A 159 -10.02 4.97 21.74
CA ILE A 159 -11.15 5.06 20.80
C ILE A 159 -11.41 6.53 20.45
N ILE A 160 -11.38 7.43 21.44
CA ILE A 160 -11.57 8.87 21.24
C ILE A 160 -10.45 9.45 20.37
N GLU A 161 -9.20 9.06 20.61
CA GLU A 161 -8.05 9.47 19.80
C GLU A 161 -8.23 9.07 18.33
N VAL A 162 -8.54 7.80 18.05
CA VAL A 162 -8.77 7.31 16.68
C VAL A 162 -9.95 8.02 16.03
N GLY A 163 -11.03 8.25 16.78
CA GLY A 163 -12.19 9.02 16.31
C GLY A 163 -11.81 10.44 15.91
N LEU A 164 -11.07 11.16 16.76
CA LEU A 164 -10.64 12.52 16.50
C LEU A 164 -9.69 12.61 15.29
N ILE A 165 -8.73 11.68 15.17
CA ILE A 165 -7.84 11.61 14.00
C ILE A 165 -8.64 11.35 12.72
N SER A 166 -9.62 10.44 12.75
CA SER A 166 -10.46 10.14 11.58
C SER A 166 -11.30 11.34 11.12
N VAL A 167 -11.84 12.13 12.06
CA VAL A 167 -12.59 13.35 11.75
C VAL A 167 -11.67 14.43 11.19
N LEU A 168 -10.53 14.68 11.83
CA LEU A 168 -9.57 15.68 11.36
C LEU A 168 -9.04 15.37 9.96
N THR A 169 -8.67 14.11 9.71
CA THR A 169 -8.21 13.65 8.39
C THR A 169 -9.30 13.78 7.34
N SER A 170 -10.56 13.51 7.69
CA SER A 170 -11.69 13.71 6.77
C SER A 170 -11.90 15.19 6.42
N ILE A 171 -11.84 16.08 7.42
CA ILE A 171 -11.94 17.54 7.21
C ILE A 171 -10.81 18.03 6.31
N ILE A 172 -9.58 17.58 6.52
CA ILE A 172 -8.43 17.97 5.71
C ILE A 172 -8.56 17.42 4.27
N SER A 173 -8.98 16.16 4.12
CA SER A 173 -9.14 15.51 2.81
C SER A 173 -10.22 16.18 1.95
N PHE A 174 -11.28 16.72 2.57
CA PHE A 174 -12.34 17.46 1.88
C PHE A 174 -12.01 18.95 1.70
N GLY A 175 -11.38 19.56 2.71
CA GLY A 175 -11.04 20.99 2.73
C GLY A 175 -9.90 21.36 1.78
N LEU A 176 -8.89 20.49 1.62
CA LEU A 176 -7.78 20.76 0.71
C LEU A 176 -8.23 20.89 -0.76
N PRO A 177 -9.05 19.97 -1.32
CA PRO A 177 -9.63 20.13 -2.65
C PRO A 177 -10.49 21.38 -2.82
N LEU A 178 -11.27 21.79 -1.81
CA LEU A 178 -12.12 22.99 -1.87
C LEU A 178 -11.31 24.29 -2.04
N LEU A 179 -10.11 24.35 -1.47
CA LEU A 179 -9.24 25.54 -1.54
C LEU A 179 -8.49 25.64 -2.87
N ARG A 180 -8.59 24.63 -3.75
CA ARG A 180 -7.89 24.60 -5.03
C ARG A 180 -8.79 25.09 -6.16
N GLN A 181 -8.18 25.80 -7.10
CA GLN A 181 -8.86 26.30 -8.30
C GLN A 181 -8.98 25.17 -9.31
N CYS A 182 -10.11 25.14 -10.03
CA CYS A 182 -10.37 24.14 -11.05
C CYS A 182 -9.51 24.38 -12.31
N THR A 183 -9.16 23.28 -12.96
CA THR A 183 -8.39 23.23 -14.20
C THR A 183 -9.28 22.82 -15.36
N PRO A 184 -9.11 23.42 -16.55
CA PRO A 184 -9.87 23.02 -17.74
C PRO A 184 -9.47 21.62 -18.19
N CYS A 185 -10.44 20.84 -18.68
CA CYS A 185 -10.19 19.52 -19.23
C CYS A 185 -9.20 19.57 -20.42
N PRO A 186 -8.23 18.64 -20.50
CA PRO A 186 -7.40 18.48 -21.69
C PRO A 186 -8.27 18.06 -22.90
N LYS A 187 -7.76 18.25 -24.12
CA LYS A 187 -8.46 17.79 -25.33
C LYS A 187 -8.57 16.26 -25.28
N PRO A 188 -9.68 15.66 -25.73
CA PRO A 188 -9.88 14.22 -25.66
C PRO A 188 -8.87 13.52 -26.56
N ASP A 189 -7.93 12.79 -25.95
CA ASP A 189 -7.03 11.89 -26.67
C ASP A 189 -7.76 10.56 -26.94
N PRO A 190 -7.88 10.12 -28.21
CA PRO A 190 -8.66 8.94 -28.58
C PRO A 190 -8.09 7.59 -28.07
N GLU A 191 -6.88 7.57 -27.50
CA GLU A 191 -6.26 6.37 -26.91
C GLU A 191 -6.61 6.15 -25.43
N LEU A 192 -7.06 7.19 -24.74
CA LEU A 192 -7.37 7.16 -23.32
C LEU A 192 -8.88 7.38 -23.19
N GLY A 193 -9.66 6.29 -23.13
CA GLY A 193 -11.13 6.32 -23.05
C GLY A 193 -11.74 6.95 -21.79
N ASN A 194 -11.16 8.06 -21.31
CA ASN A 194 -11.51 8.77 -20.11
C ASN A 194 -12.29 10.03 -20.50
N GLU A 195 -13.60 10.03 -20.28
CA GLU A 195 -14.45 11.21 -20.40
C GLU A 195 -14.09 12.23 -19.31
N CYS A 196 -13.89 13.50 -19.68
CA CYS A 196 -13.64 14.61 -18.75
C CYS A 196 -14.80 15.62 -18.81
N PRO A 197 -15.45 15.95 -17.69
CA PRO A 197 -15.31 15.37 -16.34
C PRO A 197 -15.97 13.98 -16.23
N ARG A 198 -15.50 13.15 -15.29
CA ARG A 198 -16.09 11.82 -15.08
C ARG A 198 -17.57 11.91 -14.68
N PRO A 199 -18.43 10.98 -15.13
CA PRO A 199 -19.81 10.89 -14.67
C PRO A 199 -19.89 10.47 -13.19
N PRO A 200 -20.93 10.93 -12.45
CA PRO A 200 -21.12 10.61 -11.04
C PRO A 200 -21.31 9.10 -10.85
N GLY A 201 -20.58 8.51 -9.89
CA GLY A 201 -20.64 7.08 -9.57
C GLY A 201 -19.63 6.19 -10.28
N MET A 202 -18.84 6.73 -11.22
CA MET A 202 -17.75 6.01 -11.89
C MET A 202 -16.38 6.34 -11.27
N TYR A 203 -15.46 5.37 -11.18
CA TYR A 203 -14.09 5.58 -10.68
C TYR A 203 -13.15 5.92 -11.84
N GLY A 204 -12.14 6.76 -11.60
CA GLY A 204 -11.18 7.15 -12.64
C GLY A 204 -10.75 8.61 -12.57
N ASN A 205 -10.15 9.09 -13.64
CA ASN A 205 -9.49 10.40 -13.67
C ASN A 205 -10.48 11.55 -13.86
N TYR A 206 -10.06 12.77 -13.55
CA TYR A 206 -10.84 14.01 -13.73
C TYR A 206 -12.12 14.09 -12.89
N VAL A 207 -11.95 14.16 -11.56
CA VAL A 207 -13.04 14.42 -10.62
C VAL A 207 -13.45 15.90 -10.69
N ASN A 208 -14.69 16.18 -11.08
CA ASN A 208 -15.30 17.49 -10.87
C ASN A 208 -15.77 17.60 -9.41
N PHE A 209 -15.18 18.52 -8.66
CA PHE A 209 -15.53 18.77 -7.26
C PHE A 209 -15.65 20.27 -7.04
N TYR A 210 -16.91 20.74 -6.92
CA TYR A 210 -17.26 22.15 -6.72
C TYR A 210 -16.70 23.11 -7.79
N CYS A 211 -16.54 22.65 -9.04
CA CYS A 211 -16.18 23.52 -10.15
C CYS A 211 -17.42 24.18 -10.76
N SER A 212 -17.30 25.46 -11.17
CA SER A 212 -18.43 26.23 -11.68
C SER A 212 -18.77 25.94 -13.14
N LYS A 213 -17.86 25.34 -13.92
CA LYS A 213 -18.07 25.01 -15.33
C LYS A 213 -18.10 23.50 -15.55
N ASP A 214 -18.92 23.06 -16.50
CA ASP A 214 -19.08 21.64 -16.82
C ASP A 214 -17.84 20.99 -17.47
N ASN A 215 -16.89 21.78 -17.99
CA ASN A 215 -15.65 21.31 -18.64
C ASN A 215 -14.39 21.56 -17.80
N GLU A 216 -14.54 21.60 -16.48
CA GLU A 216 -13.44 21.77 -15.53
C GLU A 216 -13.41 20.62 -14.53
N TYR A 217 -12.20 20.27 -14.08
CA TYR A 217 -11.97 19.27 -13.06
C TYR A 217 -11.04 19.82 -11.97
N ASN A 218 -11.03 19.17 -10.82
CA ASN A 218 -10.15 19.52 -9.72
C ASN A 218 -9.04 18.46 -9.61
N ASP A 219 -7.81 18.89 -9.85
CA ASP A 219 -6.60 18.05 -9.85
C ASP A 219 -6.41 17.36 -8.50
N LEU A 220 -6.57 18.10 -7.41
CA LEU A 220 -6.41 17.61 -6.05
C LEU A 220 -7.55 16.67 -5.64
N ALA A 221 -8.80 16.99 -6.04
CA ALA A 221 -9.94 16.12 -5.83
C ALA A 221 -9.77 14.77 -6.54
N THR A 222 -9.14 14.77 -7.72
CA THR A 222 -8.83 13.56 -8.49
C THR A 222 -7.87 12.63 -7.74
N ILE A 223 -6.94 13.17 -6.97
CA ILE A 223 -5.99 12.38 -6.19
C ILE A 223 -6.61 11.92 -4.85
N PHE A 224 -7.41 12.77 -4.20
CA PHE A 224 -7.98 12.46 -2.88
C PHE A 224 -9.22 11.55 -2.91
N PHE A 225 -10.04 11.62 -3.96
CA PHE A 225 -11.29 10.84 -4.06
C PHE A 225 -11.17 9.55 -4.88
N ASN A 226 -10.00 9.31 -5.49
CA ASN A 226 -9.68 8.00 -6.05
C ASN A 226 -9.11 7.06 -5.00
N THR A 227 -9.08 5.77 -5.32
CA THR A 227 -8.37 4.79 -4.49
C THR A 227 -6.88 5.13 -4.43
N GLN A 228 -6.18 4.72 -3.37
CA GLN A 228 -4.75 5.02 -3.25
C GLN A 228 -3.95 4.38 -4.39
N ASP A 229 -4.34 3.18 -4.82
CA ASP A 229 -3.72 2.48 -5.93
C ASP A 229 -3.90 3.24 -7.26
N ASP A 230 -5.09 3.77 -7.52
CA ASP A 230 -5.36 4.55 -8.72
C ASP A 230 -4.70 5.93 -8.65
N ALA A 231 -4.65 6.56 -7.47
CA ALA A 231 -3.92 7.81 -7.26
C ALA A 231 -2.43 7.64 -7.58
N VAL A 232 -1.81 6.55 -7.09
CA VAL A 232 -0.41 6.20 -7.38
C VAL A 232 -0.23 5.93 -8.88
N ARG A 233 -1.12 5.18 -9.53
CA ARG A 233 -1.07 4.99 -10.99
C ARG A 233 -1.14 6.30 -11.76
N ASN A 234 -2.04 7.20 -11.37
CA ASN A 234 -2.19 8.50 -12.02
C ASN A 234 -0.96 9.39 -11.86
N LEU A 235 -0.29 9.25 -10.72
CA LEU A 235 0.94 9.93 -10.37
C LEU A 235 2.14 9.49 -11.21
N PHE A 236 2.24 8.20 -11.50
CA PHE A 236 3.39 7.58 -12.17
C PHE A 236 3.11 7.18 -13.62
N SER A 237 1.91 7.43 -14.14
CA SER A 237 1.59 7.18 -15.55
C SER A 237 2.29 8.20 -16.44
N ALA A 238 3.10 7.73 -17.39
CA ALA A 238 3.77 8.59 -18.38
C ALA A 238 2.78 9.35 -19.27
N LYS A 239 1.53 8.88 -19.38
CA LYS A 239 0.47 9.46 -20.22
C LYS A 239 -0.18 10.73 -19.61
N THR A 240 0.12 11.09 -18.36
CA THR A 240 -0.48 12.25 -17.65
C THR A 240 0.46 13.46 -17.50
N MET A 241 1.64 13.46 -18.16
CA MET A 241 2.65 14.54 -18.08
C MET A 241 2.11 15.95 -18.40
N HIS A 242 1.04 16.04 -19.21
CA HIS A 242 0.38 17.31 -19.58
C HIS A 242 -0.85 17.66 -18.72
N GLU A 243 -1.26 16.78 -17.80
CA GLU A 243 -2.47 16.98 -16.99
C GLU A 243 -2.22 17.87 -15.78
N PHE A 244 -1.00 17.90 -15.24
CA PHE A 244 -0.67 18.69 -14.06
C PHE A 244 0.39 19.76 -14.35
N SER A 245 0.03 21.04 -14.21
CA SER A 245 0.99 22.16 -14.32
C SER A 245 2.14 21.99 -13.32
N ALA A 246 3.39 21.89 -13.79
CA ALA A 246 4.58 21.49 -13.01
C ALA A 246 4.80 22.26 -11.68
N GLN A 247 4.48 23.55 -11.64
CA GLN A 247 4.60 24.38 -10.42
C GLN A 247 3.40 24.27 -9.46
N SER A 248 2.22 23.92 -9.97
CA SER A 248 1.03 23.63 -9.16
C SER A 248 1.11 22.21 -8.60
N TYR A 249 1.50 21.25 -9.45
CA TYR A 249 1.69 19.85 -9.15
C TYR A 249 2.66 19.63 -8.00
N SER A 250 3.87 20.20 -8.08
CA SER A 250 4.89 20.03 -7.03
C SER A 250 4.43 20.53 -5.65
N ARG A 251 3.66 21.62 -5.58
CA ARG A 251 3.12 22.14 -4.31
C ARG A 251 1.95 21.30 -3.78
N SER A 252 1.02 20.92 -4.66
CA SER A 252 -0.12 20.06 -4.31
C SER A 252 0.35 18.67 -3.88
N LEU A 253 1.30 18.10 -4.61
CA LEU A 253 1.95 16.82 -4.31
C LEU A 253 2.68 16.88 -2.98
N ARG A 254 3.48 17.92 -2.73
CA ARG A 254 4.18 18.07 -1.45
C ARG A 254 3.20 18.14 -0.27
N ARG A 255 2.08 18.85 -0.41
CA ARG A 255 1.03 18.89 0.62
C ARG A 255 0.35 17.53 0.80
N TYR A 256 0.05 16.83 -0.30
CA TYR A 256 -0.54 15.50 -0.28
C TYR A 256 0.39 14.47 0.38
N VAL A 257 1.67 14.44 0.00
CA VAL A 257 2.69 13.54 0.56
C VAL A 257 2.94 13.83 2.04
N LEU A 258 3.04 15.11 2.43
CA LEU A 258 3.18 15.47 3.85
C LEU A 258 1.95 15.08 4.66
N TYR A 259 0.75 15.28 4.10
CA TYR A 259 -0.49 14.87 4.74
C TYR A 259 -0.57 13.35 4.89
N LEU A 260 -0.29 12.59 3.83
CA LEU A 260 -0.26 11.13 3.85
C LEU A 260 0.78 10.63 4.85
N SER A 261 2.02 11.10 4.77
CA SER A 261 3.08 10.70 5.70
C SER A 261 2.69 10.97 7.14
N SER A 262 2.17 12.17 7.43
CA SER A 262 1.69 12.51 8.77
C SER A 262 0.54 11.60 9.21
N ARG A 263 -0.46 11.39 8.35
CA ARG A 263 -1.56 10.47 8.60
C ARG A 263 -1.04 9.07 8.90
N ASP A 264 -0.18 8.54 8.05
CA ASP A 264 0.28 7.16 8.13
C ASP A 264 1.14 6.93 9.39
N VAL A 265 1.98 7.88 9.81
CA VAL A 265 2.67 7.79 11.13
C VAL A 265 1.64 7.70 12.27
N TRP A 266 0.62 8.56 12.23
CA TRP A 266 -0.40 8.62 13.29
C TRP A 266 -1.26 7.35 13.33
N TYR A 267 -1.62 6.77 12.18
CA TYR A 267 -2.40 5.53 12.09
C TYR A 267 -1.56 4.30 12.46
N CYS A 268 -0.33 4.20 11.97
CA CYS A 268 0.60 3.11 12.30
C CYS A 268 0.89 3.06 13.81
N GLY A 269 1.11 4.20 14.47
CA GLY A 269 1.29 4.24 15.92
C GLY A 269 0.08 3.77 16.75
N SER A 270 -1.14 3.76 16.16
CA SER A 270 -2.39 3.42 16.86
C SER A 270 -2.77 1.95 16.69
N CYS A 271 -2.45 1.36 15.54
CA CYS A 271 -2.78 -0.03 15.24
C CYS A 271 -1.52 -0.89 15.15
N ARG A 272 -1.22 -1.62 16.23
CA ARG A 272 -0.02 -2.49 16.35
C ARG A 272 0.09 -3.53 15.23
N SER A 273 -1.03 -3.95 14.63
CA SER A 273 -1.07 -4.95 13.56
C SER A 273 -0.78 -4.39 12.16
N VAL A 274 -1.07 -3.11 11.91
CA VAL A 274 -0.81 -2.44 10.62
C VAL A 274 0.63 -1.93 10.55
N CYS A 275 1.17 -1.53 11.71
CA CYS A 275 2.53 -1.01 11.86
C CYS A 275 3.63 -2.06 11.65
N SER A 276 3.37 -3.34 11.94
CA SER A 276 4.37 -4.41 11.74
C SER A 276 4.74 -4.56 10.27
N TRP A 277 3.75 -4.50 9.36
CA TRP A 277 3.97 -4.64 7.92
C TRP A 277 4.76 -3.47 7.29
N TYR A 278 4.64 -2.26 7.85
CA TYR A 278 5.30 -1.06 7.31
C TYR A 278 6.71 -0.85 7.89
N ASN A 279 6.95 -1.24 9.15
CA ASN A 279 8.27 -1.17 9.78
C ASN A 279 9.24 -2.21 9.19
N ASP A 280 8.76 -3.41 8.86
CA ASP A 280 9.60 -4.46 8.25
C ASP A 280 10.03 -4.07 6.83
N TRP A 281 9.18 -3.42 6.04
CA TRP A 281 9.51 -2.95 4.69
C TRP A 281 10.60 -1.84 4.64
N PHE A 282 10.76 -1.03 5.70
CA PHE A 282 11.66 0.13 5.67
C PHE A 282 13.03 -0.12 6.31
N TYR A 283 13.13 -1.04 7.29
CA TYR A 283 14.42 -1.44 7.88
C TYR A 283 15.35 -2.09 6.84
N ILE A 284 14.79 -2.79 5.84
CA ILE A 284 15.54 -3.56 4.84
C ILE A 284 16.22 -2.66 3.80
N TRP A 285 15.55 -1.62 3.29
CA TRP A 285 16.13 -0.76 2.24
C TRP A 285 17.22 0.19 2.75
N THR A 286 17.35 0.37 4.07
CA THR A 286 18.37 1.25 4.67
C THR A 286 19.52 0.51 5.35
N PHE A 287 19.36 -0.77 5.71
CA PHE A 287 20.39 -1.57 6.37
C PHE A 287 20.87 -2.79 5.56
N GLY A 288 20.93 -2.65 4.23
CA GLY A 288 21.63 -3.61 3.36
C GLY A 288 23.14 -3.72 3.59
N TRP A 289 23.74 -2.94 4.50
CA TRP A 289 25.16 -3.01 4.84
C TRP A 289 25.41 -2.71 6.33
N GLN A 290 25.15 -3.67 7.22
CA GLN A 290 26.00 -3.83 8.41
C GLN A 290 25.98 -5.26 9.00
N VAL A 291 26.97 -6.05 8.55
CA VAL A 291 27.87 -6.89 9.37
C VAL A 291 27.18 -7.93 10.28
N CYS A 292 27.11 -9.23 9.93
CA CYS A 292 28.24 -10.17 9.90
C CYS A 292 29.17 -10.04 11.13
N GLY A 293 28.68 -10.47 12.28
CA GLY A 293 29.43 -10.66 13.52
C GLY A 293 28.68 -11.59 14.45
#